data_AF-A0A354WRU6-F1
#
_entry.id   AF-A0A354WRU6-F1
#
_cell.length_a   1.000
_cell.length_b   1.000
_cell.length_c   1.000
_cell.angle_alpha   90.00
_cell.angle_beta   90.00
_cell.angle_gamma   90.00
#
_symmetry.space_group_name_H-M   'P 1'
#
loop_
_entity.id
_entity.type
_entity.pdbx_description
1 polymer ?
#
loop_
_entity_poly.entity_id
_entity_poly.type
_entity_poly.pdbx_seq_one_letter_code
_entity_poly.pdbx_strand_id
1 'polypeptide(L)'
;MGDGCMILRNHFKKEKGQDLVEYALLLGIVVGIGWMVYSETGLSNSINSIFGNVSNVLNVAAKSSSGSESSASKTPYDLDAFIKYVNDTLQTNYTGKGNTPWGLKDSENYTRGMLMSSWLSNGDESNSKVTEMAKELGADLWTYYNGMNSGIDQSNKGFYWTTDNISASDLHSAGTDDGYSKEKVLSYYYDGTSYYVYKNNVWMGQGKNGDKLGLAARGQEYTKPAGEKVGQYSSYEAAQKAYNEAKAKNNGSTIFK
;
A
#
# COMPACT_ATOMS: atom_id res chain seq x y z
N MET A 1 10.20 16.36 -61.26
CA MET A 1 10.65 15.24 -60.41
C MET A 1 11.55 15.80 -59.32
N GLY A 2 10.97 16.28 -58.23
CA GLY A 2 11.65 16.90 -57.10
C GLY A 2 10.57 17.20 -56.09
N ASP A 3 10.78 16.76 -54.84
CA ASP A 3 9.95 16.98 -53.63
C ASP A 3 9.60 15.70 -52.86
N GLY A 4 10.01 14.51 -53.34
CA GLY A 4 9.85 13.26 -52.57
C GLY A 4 10.97 12.96 -51.57
N CYS A 5 12.13 13.63 -51.67
CA CYS A 5 13.35 13.22 -50.95
C CYS A 5 13.59 13.97 -49.63
N MET A 6 12.82 15.01 -49.30
CA MET A 6 13.05 15.85 -48.11
C MET A 6 12.27 15.41 -46.87
N ILE A 7 11.23 14.59 -47.02
CA ILE A 7 10.38 14.14 -45.89
C ILE A 7 11.00 12.94 -45.14
N LEU A 8 11.84 12.14 -45.81
CA LEU A 8 12.41 10.93 -45.21
C LEU A 8 13.61 11.18 -44.29
N ARG A 9 14.28 12.34 -44.37
CA ARG A 9 15.43 12.63 -43.46
C ARG A 9 15.03 13.04 -42.05
N ASN A 10 13.82 13.55 -41.85
CA ASN A 10 13.40 14.03 -40.53
C ASN A 10 12.77 12.94 -39.66
N HIS A 11 12.23 11.87 -40.24
CA HIS A 11 11.71 10.73 -39.48
C HIS A 11 12.83 9.83 -38.93
N PHE A 12 13.86 9.53 -39.72
CA PHE A 12 14.97 8.67 -39.29
C PHE A 12 15.86 9.27 -38.18
N LYS A 13 15.88 10.60 -38.03
CA LYS A 13 16.58 11.25 -36.90
C LYS A 13 15.74 11.29 -35.62
N LYS A 14 14.41 11.25 -35.74
CA LYS A 14 13.49 11.27 -34.60
C LYS A 14 13.47 9.92 -33.88
N GLU A 15 13.49 8.82 -34.63
CA GLU A 15 13.52 7.45 -34.06
C GLU A 15 14.86 7.10 -33.42
N LYS A 16 16.00 7.53 -33.98
CA LYS A 16 17.32 7.26 -33.38
C LYS A 16 17.66 8.14 -32.16
N GLY A 17 17.04 9.31 -32.05
CA GLY A 17 17.22 10.22 -30.90
C GLY A 17 16.33 9.90 -29.71
N GLN A 18 15.21 9.21 -29.93
CA GLN A 18 14.25 8.87 -28.87
C GLN A 18 14.72 7.69 -28.02
N ASP A 19 15.38 6.71 -28.63
CA ASP A 19 15.94 5.54 -27.95
C ASP A 19 17.04 5.97 -26.94
N LEU A 20 17.93 6.89 -27.34
CA LEU A 20 19.00 7.42 -26.49
C LEU A 20 18.49 8.31 -25.34
N VAL A 21 17.39 9.04 -25.54
CA VAL A 21 16.76 9.86 -24.50
C VAL A 21 16.05 8.99 -23.46
N GLU A 22 15.43 7.87 -23.86
CA GLU A 22 14.84 6.91 -22.92
C GLU A 22 15.90 6.25 -22.04
N TYR A 23 17.04 5.84 -22.61
CA TYR A 23 18.14 5.31 -21.80
C TYR A 23 18.77 6.39 -20.89
N ALA A 24 18.88 7.63 -21.35
CA ALA A 24 19.35 8.73 -20.52
C ALA A 24 18.37 9.07 -19.39
N LEU A 25 17.05 8.94 -19.62
CA LEU A 25 16.02 9.15 -18.61
C LEU A 25 16.03 8.02 -17.58
N LEU A 26 16.12 6.77 -18.01
CA LEU A 26 16.27 5.61 -17.12
C LEU A 26 17.56 5.72 -16.29
N LEU A 27 18.68 6.05 -16.92
CA LEU A 27 19.94 6.26 -16.23
C LEU A 27 19.86 7.46 -15.27
N GLY A 28 19.19 8.54 -15.65
CA GLY A 28 18.97 9.72 -14.81
C GLY A 28 18.12 9.42 -13.58
N ILE A 29 17.10 8.57 -13.70
CA ILE A 29 16.30 8.08 -12.58
C ILE A 29 17.16 7.18 -11.67
N VAL A 30 17.91 6.23 -12.24
CA VAL A 30 18.80 5.32 -11.48
C VAL A 30 19.89 6.11 -10.73
N VAL A 31 20.49 7.12 -11.36
CA VAL A 31 21.52 7.97 -10.75
C VAL A 31 20.90 8.93 -9.73
N GLY A 32 19.72 9.49 -9.98
CA GLY A 32 19.00 10.37 -9.06
C GLY A 32 18.56 9.66 -7.77
N ILE A 33 18.06 8.42 -7.90
CA ILE A 33 17.75 7.55 -6.76
C ILE A 33 19.03 7.08 -6.07
N GLY A 34 20.08 6.77 -6.84
CA GLY A 34 21.39 6.39 -6.31
C GLY A 34 22.04 7.48 -5.47
N TRP A 35 21.91 8.75 -5.85
CA TRP A 35 22.43 9.90 -5.09
C TRP A 35 21.68 10.11 -3.76
N MET A 36 20.35 9.94 -3.76
CA MET A 36 19.52 10.08 -2.55
C MET A 36 19.81 8.99 -1.50
N VAL A 37 20.35 7.85 -1.94
CA VAL A 37 20.76 6.72 -1.07
C VAL A 37 22.24 6.80 -0.70
N TYR A 38 23.07 7.56 -1.42
CA TYR A 38 24.52 7.61 -1.21
C TYR A 38 24.94 8.45 0.01
N SER A 39 24.08 9.34 0.52
CA SER A 39 24.45 10.24 1.62
C SER A 39 24.45 9.60 3.01
N GLU A 40 24.06 8.34 3.16
CA GLU A 40 24.06 7.67 4.46
C GLU A 40 24.75 6.30 4.38
N THR A 41 25.76 6.15 5.23
CA THR A 41 26.64 4.99 5.35
C THR A 41 25.86 3.69 5.53
N GLY A 42 25.89 2.79 4.53
CA GLY A 42 25.27 1.46 4.63
C GLY A 42 25.07 0.72 3.31
N LEU A 43 26.09 0.68 2.44
CA LEU A 43 25.99 0.31 1.02
C LEU A 43 25.48 -1.12 0.71
N SER A 44 25.39 -2.04 1.68
CA SER A 44 25.03 -3.44 1.39
C SER A 44 23.54 -3.77 1.52
N ASN A 45 22.75 -3.02 2.30
CA ASN A 45 21.32 -3.27 2.46
C ASN A 45 20.46 -2.44 1.48
N SER A 46 20.95 -1.27 1.08
CA SER A 46 20.21 -0.33 0.23
C SER A 46 20.13 -0.76 -1.24
N ILE A 47 21.08 -1.55 -1.74
CA ILE A 47 21.08 -2.07 -3.11
C ILE A 47 19.94 -3.08 -3.33
N ASN A 48 19.67 -3.97 -2.37
CA ASN A 48 18.58 -4.94 -2.46
C ASN A 48 17.19 -4.26 -2.44
N SER A 49 17.08 -3.14 -1.72
CA SER A 49 15.85 -2.34 -1.67
C SER A 49 15.61 -1.56 -2.96
N ILE A 50 16.67 -1.12 -3.66
CA ILE A 50 16.56 -0.48 -4.98
C ILE A 50 16.14 -1.49 -6.05
N PHE A 51 16.73 -2.69 -6.09
CA PHE A 51 16.35 -3.72 -7.07
C PHE A 51 14.93 -4.28 -6.84
N GLY A 52 14.47 -4.39 -5.59
CA GLY A 52 13.09 -4.76 -5.27
C GLY A 52 12.06 -3.72 -5.74
N ASN A 53 12.41 -2.42 -5.67
CA ASN A 53 11.51 -1.33 -6.09
C ASN A 53 11.57 -1.03 -7.61
N VAL A 54 12.68 -1.35 -8.29
CA VAL A 54 12.83 -1.14 -9.75
C VAL A 54 11.95 -2.10 -10.56
N SER A 55 11.67 -3.32 -10.08
CA SER A 55 10.69 -4.21 -10.73
C SER A 55 9.29 -3.59 -10.80
N ASN A 56 8.89 -2.82 -9.79
CA ASN A 56 7.59 -2.14 -9.78
C ASN A 56 7.56 -0.96 -10.77
N VAL A 57 8.67 -0.21 -10.89
CA VAL A 57 8.82 0.87 -11.88
C VAL A 57 8.86 0.32 -13.32
N LEU A 58 9.53 -0.81 -13.54
CA LEU A 58 9.59 -1.49 -14.84
C LEU A 58 8.24 -2.08 -15.24
N ASN A 59 7.48 -2.65 -14.30
CA ASN A 59 6.12 -3.15 -14.57
C ASN A 59 5.16 -2.01 -14.95
N VAL A 60 5.26 -0.84 -14.29
CA VAL A 60 4.47 0.35 -14.63
C VAL A 60 4.84 0.90 -16.02
N ALA A 61 6.13 0.90 -16.37
CA ALA A 61 6.59 1.30 -17.70
C ALA A 61 6.16 0.32 -18.80
N ALA A 62 6.26 -0.99 -18.55
CA ALA A 62 5.83 -2.03 -19.49
C ALA A 62 4.32 -1.96 -19.76
N LYS A 63 3.49 -1.75 -18.74
CA LYS A 63 2.02 -1.62 -18.88
C LYS A 63 1.59 -0.33 -19.58
N SER A 64 2.43 0.71 -19.55
CA SER A 64 2.18 1.99 -20.23
C SER A 64 2.46 1.95 -21.74
N SER A 65 3.19 0.92 -22.23
CA SER A 65 3.48 0.73 -23.66
C SER A 65 2.35 0.06 -24.46
N SER A 66 1.30 -0.44 -23.80
CA SER A 66 0.13 -1.04 -24.45
C SER A 66 -1.13 -0.20 -24.25
N GLY A 67 -1.30 0.82 -25.10
CA GLY A 67 -2.59 1.36 -25.57
C GLY A 67 -3.68 1.82 -24.58
N SER A 68 -3.78 3.15 -24.41
CA SER A 68 -4.99 3.99 -24.28
C SER A 68 -6.16 3.54 -23.37
N GLU A 69 -6.25 4.12 -22.15
CA GLU A 69 -7.30 5.08 -21.73
C GLU A 69 -7.22 5.41 -20.21
N SER A 70 -7.31 6.71 -19.88
CA SER A 70 -7.28 7.36 -18.55
C SER A 70 -6.04 7.15 -17.67
N SER A 71 -5.12 8.11 -17.70
CA SER A 71 -3.98 8.19 -16.77
C SER A 71 -4.41 8.70 -15.38
N ALA A 72 -5.36 8.03 -14.74
CA ALA A 72 -5.38 7.95 -13.28
C ALA A 72 -4.43 6.81 -12.96
N SER A 73 -3.20 7.14 -12.61
CA SER A 73 -2.18 6.13 -12.48
C SER A 73 -2.59 5.12 -11.40
N LYS A 74 -2.78 3.90 -11.91
CA LYS A 74 -3.33 2.75 -11.21
C LYS A 74 -2.24 2.24 -10.27
N THR A 75 -2.60 1.92 -9.03
CA THR A 75 -1.73 1.15 -8.14
C THR A 75 -1.04 0.00 -8.90
N PRO A 76 0.16 -0.44 -8.47
CA PRO A 76 0.84 -1.57 -9.11
C PRO A 76 -0.06 -2.83 -9.12
N TYR A 77 -1.01 -2.89 -8.19
CA TYR A 77 -2.03 -3.92 -8.06
C TYR A 77 -3.46 -3.38 -8.24
N ASP A 78 -4.37 -4.17 -8.82
CA ASP A 78 -5.78 -3.77 -8.97
C ASP A 78 -6.55 -3.95 -7.66
N LEU A 79 -6.55 -2.91 -6.82
CA LEU A 79 -7.19 -2.93 -5.51
C LEU A 79 -8.72 -3.07 -5.60
N ASP A 80 -9.37 -2.53 -6.64
CA ASP A 80 -10.82 -2.68 -6.81
C ASP A 80 -11.19 -4.14 -7.07
N ALA A 81 -10.46 -4.80 -7.98
CA ALA A 81 -10.66 -6.21 -8.27
C ALA A 81 -10.41 -7.09 -7.03
N PHE A 82 -9.43 -6.74 -6.21
CA PHE A 82 -9.14 -7.43 -4.96
C PHE A 82 -10.21 -7.21 -3.90
N ILE A 83 -10.62 -5.97 -3.66
CA ILE A 83 -11.71 -5.65 -2.72
C ILE A 83 -12.98 -6.40 -3.12
N LYS A 84 -13.31 -6.41 -4.42
CA LYS A 84 -14.42 -7.20 -4.95
C LYS A 84 -14.24 -8.70 -4.66
N TYR A 85 -13.07 -9.26 -4.91
CA TYR A 85 -12.77 -10.67 -4.62
C TYR A 85 -12.91 -10.99 -3.12
N VAL A 86 -12.41 -10.13 -2.24
CA VAL A 86 -12.54 -10.31 -0.79
C VAL A 86 -14.01 -10.34 -0.40
N ASN A 87 -14.82 -9.37 -0.87
CA ASN A 87 -16.24 -9.31 -0.53
C ASN A 87 -17.04 -10.48 -1.12
N ASP A 88 -16.83 -10.80 -2.39
CA ASP A 88 -17.66 -11.74 -3.15
C ASP A 88 -17.17 -13.19 -3.05
N THR A 89 -15.99 -13.45 -2.48
CA THR A 89 -15.43 -14.80 -2.39
C THR A 89 -14.94 -15.14 -0.99
N LEU A 90 -14.15 -14.27 -0.36
CA LEU A 90 -13.56 -14.57 0.96
C LEU A 90 -14.49 -14.28 2.14
N GLN A 91 -15.41 -13.32 1.99
CA GLN A 91 -16.28 -12.83 3.08
C GLN A 91 -17.78 -13.02 2.80
N THR A 92 -18.14 -13.93 1.87
CA THR A 92 -19.52 -14.16 1.38
C THR A 92 -20.56 -14.52 2.44
N ASN A 93 -20.14 -15.07 3.58
CA ASN A 93 -21.02 -15.49 4.67
C ASN A 93 -21.03 -14.52 5.85
N TYR A 94 -20.71 -13.24 5.64
CA TYR A 94 -20.83 -12.23 6.70
C TYR A 94 -22.30 -12.04 7.13
N THR A 95 -22.73 -12.72 8.19
CA THR A 95 -24.09 -12.62 8.75
C THR A 95 -24.29 -11.43 9.70
N GLY A 96 -23.27 -10.61 9.97
CA GLY A 96 -23.33 -9.48 10.92
C GLY A 96 -23.76 -9.84 12.35
N LYS A 97 -23.86 -11.15 12.66
CA LYS A 97 -24.46 -11.71 13.88
C LYS A 97 -23.55 -12.76 14.53
N GLY A 98 -22.24 -12.64 14.35
CA GLY A 98 -21.26 -13.46 15.07
C GLY A 98 -21.10 -12.94 16.50
N ASN A 99 -20.96 -13.84 17.48
CA ASN A 99 -20.79 -13.54 18.91
C ASN A 99 -19.44 -12.86 19.26
N THR A 100 -18.76 -12.25 18.28
CA THR A 100 -17.54 -11.48 18.49
C THR A 100 -17.74 -10.07 17.92
N PRO A 101 -17.44 -9.00 18.67
CA PRO A 101 -17.62 -7.60 18.24
C PRO A 101 -16.89 -7.22 16.93
N TRP A 102 -15.97 -8.07 16.46
CA TRP A 102 -15.04 -7.77 15.38
C TRP A 102 -15.41 -8.48 14.07
N GLY A 103 -16.49 -9.28 14.08
CA GLY A 103 -16.82 -10.16 12.97
C GLY A 103 -15.73 -11.20 12.78
N LEU A 104 -15.55 -12.06 13.78
CA LEU A 104 -14.70 -13.24 13.74
C LEU A 104 -15.53 -14.47 14.14
N LYS A 105 -15.62 -15.47 13.29
CA LYS A 105 -15.82 -16.84 13.77
C LYS A 105 -14.89 -17.79 13.03
N ASP A 106 -14.33 -18.70 13.83
CA ASP A 106 -13.41 -19.81 13.53
C ASP A 106 -13.66 -20.51 12.18
N SER A 107 -12.60 -21.19 11.73
CA SER A 107 -12.36 -22.05 10.56
C SER A 107 -13.51 -22.86 9.98
N GLU A 108 -14.64 -22.95 10.68
CA GLU A 108 -15.77 -23.78 10.30
C GLU A 108 -17.08 -23.00 10.08
N ASN A 109 -17.26 -21.72 10.50
CA ASN A 109 -18.56 -21.02 10.41
C ASN A 109 -18.49 -19.46 10.36
N TYR A 110 -17.95 -18.91 9.26
CA TYR A 110 -17.56 -17.50 9.08
C TYR A 110 -18.58 -16.40 9.45
N THR A 111 -18.06 -15.32 10.04
CA THR A 111 -18.48 -13.93 9.84
C THR A 111 -17.19 -13.12 9.81
N ARG A 112 -16.84 -12.42 8.72
CA ARG A 112 -15.63 -11.56 8.63
C ARG A 112 -15.95 -10.12 8.26
N GLY A 113 -15.82 -9.20 9.22
CA GLY A 113 -15.97 -7.74 9.02
C GLY A 113 -14.66 -7.05 8.59
N MET A 114 -13.55 -7.78 8.68
CA MET A 114 -12.19 -7.32 8.46
C MET A 114 -11.31 -8.48 7.98
N LEU A 115 -10.30 -8.18 7.17
CA LEU A 115 -9.23 -9.10 6.77
C LEU A 115 -7.90 -8.39 6.99
N MET A 116 -6.97 -9.00 7.74
CA MET A 116 -5.67 -8.39 8.03
C MET A 116 -4.53 -9.38 7.86
N SER A 117 -3.37 -8.85 7.46
CA SER A 117 -2.09 -9.55 7.33
C SER A 117 -1.74 -10.49 8.51
N SER A 118 -2.07 -10.10 9.74
CA SER A 118 -1.78 -10.88 10.94
C SER A 118 -2.78 -12.00 11.23
N TRP A 119 -3.97 -11.95 10.64
CA TRP A 119 -5.08 -12.91 10.86
C TRP A 119 -5.44 -13.69 9.60
N LEU A 120 -4.45 -13.95 8.75
CA LEU A 120 -4.60 -14.90 7.66
C LEU A 120 -4.73 -16.31 8.25
N SER A 121 -5.78 -17.02 7.83
CA SER A 121 -6.13 -18.36 8.29
C SER A 121 -6.90 -19.11 7.21
N ASN A 122 -7.08 -20.42 7.37
CA ASN A 122 -7.90 -21.25 6.47
C ASN A 122 -7.44 -21.20 5.00
N GLY A 123 -6.13 -21.09 4.78
CA GLY A 123 -5.56 -20.99 3.45
C GLY A 123 -5.54 -19.58 2.86
N ASP A 124 -5.97 -18.55 3.59
CA ASP A 124 -5.75 -17.15 3.17
C ASP A 124 -4.25 -16.84 3.03
N GLU A 125 -3.44 -17.42 3.91
CA GLU A 125 -1.99 -17.27 3.93
C GLU A 125 -1.30 -17.80 2.67
N SER A 126 -1.94 -18.74 1.97
CA SER A 126 -1.49 -19.31 0.70
C SER A 126 -2.37 -18.89 -0.48
N ASN A 127 -3.36 -18.02 -0.27
CA ASN A 127 -4.23 -17.54 -1.32
C ASN A 127 -3.44 -16.67 -2.31
N SER A 128 -3.45 -17.06 -3.59
CA SER A 128 -2.64 -16.41 -4.62
C SER A 128 -2.97 -14.92 -4.78
N LYS A 129 -4.24 -14.52 -4.66
CA LYS A 129 -4.64 -13.12 -4.78
C LYS A 129 -4.20 -12.28 -3.57
N VAL A 130 -4.30 -12.85 -2.36
CA VAL A 130 -3.86 -12.17 -1.13
C VAL A 130 -2.34 -11.99 -1.12
N THR A 131 -1.60 -13.03 -1.49
CA THR A 131 -0.13 -13.01 -1.54
C THR A 131 0.40 -12.11 -2.66
N GLU A 132 -0.22 -12.14 -3.85
CA GLU A 132 0.10 -11.23 -4.96
C GLU A 132 -0.18 -9.77 -4.58
N MET A 133 -1.33 -9.49 -3.96
CA MET A 133 -1.68 -8.15 -3.49
C MET A 133 -0.62 -7.59 -2.53
N ALA A 134 -0.27 -8.36 -1.50
CA ALA A 134 0.71 -7.91 -0.51
C ALA A 134 2.08 -7.67 -1.16
N LYS A 135 2.49 -8.55 -2.07
CA LYS A 135 3.76 -8.43 -2.80
C LYS A 135 3.81 -7.22 -3.72
N GLU A 136 2.80 -7.02 -4.58
CA GLU A 136 2.78 -5.94 -5.57
C GLU A 136 2.65 -4.56 -4.91
N LEU A 137 1.96 -4.46 -3.77
CA LEU A 137 1.92 -3.23 -2.98
C LEU A 137 3.17 -3.04 -2.12
N GLY A 138 4.01 -4.06 -1.96
CA GLY A 138 5.09 -4.09 -0.96
C GLY A 138 4.56 -3.97 0.47
N ALA A 139 3.34 -4.45 0.73
CA ALA A 139 2.64 -4.28 2.00
C ALA A 139 3.08 -5.34 3.02
N ASP A 140 3.74 -4.91 4.09
CA ASP A 140 4.15 -5.77 5.20
C ASP A 140 3.01 -5.91 6.23
N LEU A 141 2.45 -4.78 6.65
CA LEU A 141 1.27 -4.71 7.51
C LEU A 141 0.11 -4.08 6.74
N TRP A 142 -1.01 -4.78 6.69
CA TRP A 142 -2.22 -4.31 6.01
C TRP A 142 -3.50 -4.81 6.67
N THR A 143 -4.59 -4.07 6.46
CA THR A 143 -5.93 -4.37 6.98
C THR A 143 -6.99 -3.85 6.01
N TYR A 144 -7.93 -4.70 5.65
CA TYR A 144 -9.13 -4.37 4.90
C TYR A 144 -10.34 -4.35 5.81
N TYR A 145 -11.07 -3.24 5.83
CA TYR A 145 -12.35 -3.10 6.52
C TYR A 145 -13.48 -3.12 5.50
N ASN A 146 -14.44 -4.04 5.64
CA ASN A 146 -15.52 -4.19 4.65
C ASN A 146 -16.70 -3.23 4.85
N GLY A 147 -16.75 -2.53 5.98
CA GLY A 147 -17.80 -1.57 6.33
C GLY A 147 -19.14 -2.18 6.70
N MET A 148 -19.20 -3.50 6.94
CA MET A 148 -20.43 -4.20 7.33
C MET A 148 -20.49 -4.50 8.83
N ASN A 149 -19.43 -4.22 9.59
CA ASN A 149 -19.42 -4.34 11.05
C ASN A 149 -20.08 -3.13 11.71
N SER A 150 -21.14 -3.34 12.50
CA SER A 150 -21.83 -2.27 13.23
C SER A 150 -20.97 -1.61 14.30
N GLY A 151 -19.90 -2.25 14.76
CA GLY A 151 -18.92 -1.69 15.70
C GLY A 151 -17.82 -0.85 15.04
N ILE A 152 -17.79 -0.78 13.70
CA ILE A 152 -16.82 -0.02 12.92
C ILE A 152 -17.60 0.94 12.02
N ASP A 153 -17.30 2.23 12.09
CA ASP A 153 -17.96 3.21 11.24
C ASP A 153 -17.81 2.82 9.75
N GLN A 154 -18.90 2.84 8.99
CA GLN A 154 -18.88 2.56 7.55
C GLN A 154 -17.96 3.52 6.80
N SER A 155 -17.72 4.72 7.34
CA SER A 155 -16.76 5.68 6.81
C SER A 155 -15.30 5.20 6.86
N ASN A 156 -15.01 4.16 7.66
CA ASN A 156 -13.70 3.52 7.76
C ASN A 156 -13.50 2.39 6.76
N LYS A 157 -14.53 2.00 5.99
CA LYS A 157 -14.42 0.98 4.94
C LYS A 157 -13.27 1.29 3.99
N GLY A 158 -12.50 0.27 3.63
CA GLY A 158 -11.46 0.35 2.61
C GLY A 158 -10.20 -0.41 3.01
N PHE A 159 -9.17 -0.23 2.20
CA PHE A 159 -7.91 -0.97 2.31
C PHE A 159 -6.81 -0.09 2.88
N TYR A 160 -6.15 -0.55 3.93
CA TYR A 160 -5.06 0.15 4.62
C TYR A 160 -3.79 -0.68 4.54
N TRP A 161 -2.67 -0.06 4.22
CA TRP A 161 -1.38 -0.75 4.19
C TRP A 161 -0.21 0.19 4.48
N THR A 162 0.90 -0.38 4.92
CA THR A 162 2.19 0.28 5.03
C THR A 162 3.25 -0.59 4.35
N THR A 163 4.26 0.07 3.78
CA THR A 163 5.32 -0.60 3.01
C THR A 163 6.57 -0.86 3.83
N ASP A 164 6.62 -0.35 5.05
CA ASP A 164 7.73 -0.60 5.96
C ASP A 164 7.41 -1.81 6.83
N ASN A 165 8.45 -2.56 7.17
CA ASN A 165 8.33 -3.62 8.16
C ASN A 165 8.21 -3.01 9.55
N ILE A 166 7.11 -3.33 10.25
CA ILE A 166 6.82 -2.80 11.58
C ILE A 166 6.63 -3.95 12.53
N SER A 167 7.50 -4.02 13.54
CA SER A 167 7.43 -5.04 14.57
C SER A 167 6.71 -4.53 15.81
N ALA A 168 6.13 -5.44 16.59
CA ALA A 168 5.47 -5.08 17.84
C ALA A 168 6.44 -4.45 18.86
N SER A 169 7.74 -4.76 18.79
CA SER A 169 8.77 -4.12 19.63
C SER A 169 9.03 -2.66 19.29
N ASP A 170 8.62 -2.18 18.12
CA ASP A 170 8.80 -0.78 17.72
C ASP A 170 7.70 0.14 18.27
N LEU A 171 6.64 -0.45 18.84
CA LEU A 171 5.43 0.27 19.26
C LEU A 171 5.15 0.04 20.74
N HIS A 172 4.65 1.08 21.41
CA HIS A 172 4.24 1.02 22.81
C HIS A 172 2.73 1.13 22.91
N SER A 173 2.12 0.47 23.89
CA SER A 173 0.69 0.63 24.12
C SER A 173 0.36 2.06 24.56
N ALA A 174 -0.75 2.61 24.06
CA ALA A 174 -1.26 3.93 24.48
C ALA A 174 -1.72 3.95 25.96
N GLY A 175 -2.04 2.78 26.51
CA GLY A 175 -2.42 2.54 27.90
C GLY A 175 -2.53 1.05 28.20
N THR A 176 -2.82 0.68 29.44
CA THR A 176 -2.92 -0.75 29.86
C THR A 176 -4.08 -1.49 29.20
N ASP A 177 -5.18 -0.81 28.86
CA ASP A 177 -6.41 -1.42 28.35
C ASP A 177 -6.78 -0.97 26.93
N ASP A 178 -5.99 -0.07 26.34
CA ASP A 178 -6.35 0.62 25.11
C ASP A 178 -6.21 -0.27 23.86
N GLY A 179 -5.34 -1.28 23.90
CA GLY A 179 -5.17 -2.24 22.80
C GLY A 179 -4.63 -1.64 21.49
N TYR A 180 -4.27 -0.35 21.45
CA TYR A 180 -3.66 0.33 20.32
C TYR A 180 -2.34 1.02 20.68
N SER A 181 -1.52 1.28 19.67
CA SER A 181 -0.21 1.91 19.83
C SER A 181 -0.30 3.38 20.18
N LYS A 182 0.58 3.85 21.06
CA LYS A 182 0.82 5.26 21.35
C LYS A 182 1.33 5.97 20.09
N GLU A 183 2.30 5.36 19.43
CA GLU A 183 2.87 5.84 18.17
C GLU A 183 1.87 5.68 17.03
N LYS A 184 1.98 6.56 16.04
CA LYS A 184 1.25 6.46 14.78
C LYS A 184 2.16 5.94 13.68
N VAL A 185 1.61 5.12 12.82
CA VAL A 185 2.26 4.55 11.65
C VAL A 185 1.74 5.23 10.40
N LEU A 186 2.68 5.63 9.54
CA LEU A 186 2.37 6.10 8.20
C LEU A 186 1.81 4.95 7.38
N SER A 187 0.61 5.16 6.83
CA SER A 187 -0.10 4.18 6.05
C SER A 187 -0.81 4.84 4.87
N TYR A 188 -0.93 4.07 3.80
CA TYR A 188 -1.85 4.35 2.72
C TYR A 188 -3.25 3.89 3.12
N TYR A 189 -4.25 4.56 2.56
CA TYR A 189 -5.64 4.15 2.61
C TYR A 189 -6.27 4.32 1.24
N TYR A 190 -7.06 3.35 0.82
CA TYR A 190 -7.83 3.36 -0.42
C TYR A 190 -9.31 3.06 -0.11
N ASP A 191 -10.20 3.98 -0.49
CA ASP A 191 -11.65 3.88 -0.22
C ASP A 191 -12.44 3.26 -1.39
N GLY A 192 -11.78 2.89 -2.48
CA GLY A 192 -12.41 2.48 -3.75
C GLY A 192 -12.55 3.60 -4.77
N THR A 193 -12.05 4.81 -4.47
CA THR A 193 -12.11 5.97 -5.37
C THR A 193 -10.86 6.84 -5.30
N SER A 194 -10.35 7.08 -4.09
CA SER A 194 -9.21 7.96 -3.83
C SER A 194 -8.18 7.27 -2.95
N TYR A 195 -6.94 7.71 -3.10
CA TYR A 195 -5.84 7.35 -2.23
C TYR A 195 -5.65 8.40 -1.16
N TYR A 196 -5.25 7.96 0.01
CA TYR A 196 -4.96 8.84 1.13
C TYR A 196 -3.68 8.37 1.80
N VAL A 197 -3.02 9.31 2.47
CA VAL A 197 -1.94 9.00 3.40
C VAL A 197 -2.37 9.48 4.77
N TYR A 198 -2.23 8.61 5.76
CA TYR A 198 -2.58 8.86 7.15
C TYR A 198 -1.44 8.44 8.08
N LYS A 199 -1.36 9.11 9.22
CA LYS A 199 -0.68 8.59 10.40
C LYS A 199 -1.74 7.93 11.28
N ASN A 200 -1.79 6.61 11.28
CA ASN A 200 -2.80 5.81 11.98
C ASN A 200 -2.19 5.09 13.17
N ASN A 201 -2.96 4.92 14.24
CA ASN A 201 -2.57 3.99 15.30
C ASN A 201 -2.59 2.55 14.77
N VAL A 202 -1.95 1.66 15.51
CA VAL A 202 -1.88 0.23 15.21
C VAL A 202 -2.54 -0.53 16.34
N TRP A 203 -3.44 -1.45 16.01
CA TRP A 203 -3.95 -2.42 16.97
C TRP A 203 -2.83 -3.36 17.43
N MET A 204 -2.59 -3.41 18.73
CA MET A 204 -1.55 -4.22 19.37
C MET A 204 -2.15 -5.51 19.92
N GLY A 205 -1.32 -6.52 20.13
CA GLY A 205 -1.76 -7.73 20.84
C GLY A 205 -2.75 -8.61 20.07
N GLN A 206 -2.76 -8.52 18.74
CA GLN A 206 -3.75 -9.21 17.90
C GLN A 206 -3.49 -10.73 17.79
N GLY A 207 -2.32 -11.21 18.19
CA GLY A 207 -1.98 -12.64 18.18
C GLY A 207 -2.40 -13.36 19.46
N LYS A 208 -2.48 -14.70 19.44
CA LYS A 208 -2.68 -15.51 20.65
C LYS A 208 -1.61 -15.23 21.73
N ASN A 209 -0.42 -14.82 21.30
CA ASN A 209 0.72 -14.51 22.18
C ASN A 209 0.92 -12.99 22.37
N GLY A 210 0.01 -12.15 21.87
CA GLY A 210 0.13 -10.69 21.96
C GLY A 210 1.17 -10.06 21.02
N ASP A 211 1.73 -10.82 20.08
CA ASP A 211 2.86 -10.44 19.23
C ASP A 211 2.44 -9.81 17.89
N LYS A 212 1.19 -10.00 17.47
CA LYS A 212 0.73 -9.52 16.16
C LYS A 212 0.13 -8.12 16.21
N LEU A 213 0.30 -7.40 15.10
CA LEU A 213 -0.20 -6.05 14.88
C LEU A 213 -1.36 -6.05 13.87
N GLY A 214 -2.15 -4.98 13.85
CA GLY A 214 -3.13 -4.70 12.79
C GLY A 214 -3.21 -3.20 12.53
N LEU A 215 -3.27 -2.76 11.27
CA LEU A 215 -3.45 -1.33 11.01
C LEU A 215 -4.86 -0.93 11.45
N ALA A 216 -4.95 0.06 12.32
CA ALA A 216 -6.25 0.57 12.74
C ALA A 216 -6.85 1.47 11.68
N ALA A 217 -8.18 1.54 11.65
CA ALA A 217 -8.86 2.43 10.73
C ALA A 217 -8.68 3.91 11.11
N ARG A 218 -8.92 4.78 10.13
CA ARG A 218 -8.68 6.24 10.24
C ARG A 218 -9.60 6.95 11.23
N GLY A 219 -10.83 6.49 11.40
CA GLY A 219 -11.82 7.12 12.26
C GLY A 219 -11.57 6.85 13.74
N GLN A 220 -12.31 7.54 14.60
CA GLN A 220 -12.32 7.23 16.04
C GLN A 220 -13.02 5.89 16.25
N GLU A 221 -12.41 5.01 17.04
CA GLU A 221 -12.96 3.69 17.38
C GLU A 221 -12.71 3.43 18.87
N TYR A 222 -13.77 3.31 19.67
CA TYR A 222 -13.65 3.22 21.14
C TYR A 222 -12.86 4.41 21.73
N THR A 223 -11.80 4.14 22.48
CA THR A 223 -10.86 5.13 23.03
C THR A 223 -9.74 5.49 22.06
N LYS A 224 -9.58 4.76 20.94
CA LYS A 224 -8.57 5.05 19.91
C LYS A 224 -8.93 6.34 19.18
N PRO A 225 -8.05 7.36 19.20
CA PRO A 225 -8.29 8.60 18.48
C PRO A 225 -8.33 8.38 16.96
N ALA A 226 -8.84 9.38 16.25
CA ALA A 226 -8.76 9.42 14.80
C ALA A 226 -7.30 9.57 14.33
N GLY A 227 -6.99 8.92 13.21
CA GLY A 227 -5.74 9.09 12.49
C GLY A 227 -5.58 10.51 11.97
N GLU A 228 -4.34 10.92 11.76
CA GLU A 228 -4.02 12.24 11.22
C GLU A 228 -3.89 12.14 9.70
N LYS A 229 -4.73 12.87 8.96
CA LYS A 229 -4.66 12.91 7.49
C LYS A 229 -3.44 13.70 7.04
N VAL A 230 -2.56 13.07 6.27
CA VAL A 230 -1.46 13.74 5.56
C VAL A 230 -1.97 14.35 4.26
N GLY A 231 -2.82 13.62 3.53
CA GLY A 231 -3.47 14.16 2.32
C GLY A 231 -4.38 13.17 1.61
N GLN A 232 -4.96 13.62 0.50
CA GLN A 232 -5.83 12.84 -0.39
C GLN A 232 -5.40 13.09 -1.83
N TYR A 233 -5.43 12.03 -2.63
CA TYR A 233 -4.82 11.97 -3.93
C TYR A 233 -5.69 11.16 -4.89
N SER A 234 -5.78 11.61 -6.13
CA SER A 234 -6.49 10.90 -7.20
C SER A 234 -5.68 9.78 -7.84
N SER A 235 -4.39 9.67 -7.53
CA SER A 235 -3.50 8.60 -8.02
C SER A 235 -2.60 8.07 -6.92
N TYR A 236 -2.10 6.85 -7.13
CA TYR A 236 -1.25 6.19 -6.16
C TYR A 236 0.13 6.85 -6.03
N GLU A 237 0.74 7.31 -7.11
CA GLU A 237 2.08 7.92 -7.13
C GLU A 237 2.08 9.26 -6.42
N ALA A 238 0.99 10.02 -6.56
CA ALA A 238 0.81 11.24 -5.78
C ALA A 238 0.75 10.91 -4.28
N ALA A 239 0.07 9.82 -3.90
CA ALA A 239 0.09 9.33 -2.53
C ALA A 239 1.48 8.81 -2.11
N GLN A 240 2.20 8.08 -2.97
CA GLN A 240 3.56 7.59 -2.69
C GLN A 240 4.53 8.74 -2.48
N LYS A 241 4.45 9.79 -3.30
CA LYS A 241 5.26 11.00 -3.13
C LYS A 241 5.00 11.64 -1.77
N ALA A 242 3.74 11.80 -1.38
CA ALA A 242 3.40 12.35 -0.08
C ALA A 242 3.81 11.45 1.09
N TYR A 243 3.69 10.14 0.94
CA TYR A 243 4.15 9.16 1.91
C TYR A 243 5.66 9.28 2.12
N ASN A 244 6.44 9.28 1.04
CA ASN A 244 7.89 9.41 1.10
C ASN A 244 8.34 10.77 1.65
N GLU A 245 7.63 11.85 1.31
CA GLU A 245 7.88 13.17 1.89
C GLU A 245 7.60 13.20 3.40
N ALA A 246 6.50 12.59 3.85
CA ALA A 246 6.18 12.50 5.28
C ALA A 246 7.21 11.66 6.04
N LYS A 247 7.63 10.53 5.46
CA LYS A 247 8.71 9.67 5.98
C LYS A 247 10.04 10.43 6.07
N ALA A 248 10.42 11.16 5.01
CA ALA A 248 11.64 11.97 4.98
C ALA A 248 11.63 13.08 6.05
N LYS A 249 10.48 13.75 6.24
CA LYS A 249 10.29 14.75 7.31
C LYS A 249 10.37 14.15 8.71
N ASN A 250 10.24 12.83 8.84
CA ASN A 250 10.35 12.08 10.08
C ASN A 250 11.65 11.27 10.15
N ASN A 251 12.76 11.84 9.66
CA ASN A 251 14.09 11.22 9.69
C ASN A 251 14.12 9.81 9.05
N GLY A 252 13.34 9.61 7.98
CA GLY A 252 13.26 8.32 7.29
C GLY A 252 12.40 7.28 8.00
N SER A 253 11.73 7.60 9.11
CA SER A 253 10.87 6.68 9.85
C SER A 253 9.40 6.79 9.44
N THR A 254 8.69 5.67 9.37
CA THR A 254 7.23 5.61 9.24
C THR A 254 6.50 5.60 10.57
N ILE A 255 7.24 5.52 11.69
CA ILE A 255 6.70 5.55 13.05
C ILE A 255 6.86 6.96 13.62
N PHE A 256 5.74 7.56 14.00
CA PHE A 256 5.61 8.91 14.55
C PHE A 256 5.31 8.84 16.05
N LYS A 257 6.10 9.54 16.84
CA LYS A 257 6.02 9.55 18.32
C LYS A 257 5.14 10.67 18.86
#